data_AF-A0A7S0EBK1-F1
#
_entry.id   AF-A0A7S0EBK1-F1
#
_cell.length_a   1.000
_cell.length_b   1.000
_cell.length_c   1.000
_cell.angle_alpha   90.00
_cell.angle_beta   90.00
_cell.angle_gamma   90.00
#
_symmetry.space_group_name_H-M   'P 1'
#
loop_
_entity.id
_entity.type
_entity.pdbx_description
1 polymer ?
#
loop_
_entity_poly.entity_id
_entity_poly.type
_entity_poly.pdbx_seq_one_letter_code
_entity_poly.pdbx_strand_id
1 'polypeptide(L)'
;GSNSTTAIRLRILVVGMLALSAVTSSGLLVAPAFSGRSAVASAASAPRASSLMALSGEDTKGLYAVGFNVGNQLAELSVLDEEGVDALISGLRDRLVGNEPTESLPEYVPKGAAIVQAAQAARAEKLAEAGGAALKAAG
;
A
#
# COMPACT_ATOMS: atom_id res chain seq x y z
N GLY A 1 -40.88 -23.29 14.77
CA GLY A 1 -39.98 -22.29 15.36
C GLY A 1 -38.92 -21.99 14.34
N SER A 2 -38.80 -20.81 13.73
CA SER A 2 -38.88 -19.45 14.31
C SER A 2 -38.04 -19.35 15.57
N ASN A 3 -36.95 -18.58 15.48
CA ASN A 3 -36.16 -17.95 16.56
C ASN A 3 -34.63 -18.14 16.45
N SER A 4 -34.05 -18.05 15.25
CA SER A 4 -32.59 -17.87 15.13
C SER A 4 -32.20 -16.92 13.99
N THR A 5 -32.97 -15.84 13.80
CA THR A 5 -32.70 -14.84 12.75
C THR A 5 -32.95 -13.40 13.22
N THR A 6 -33.13 -13.18 14.53
CA THR A 6 -33.55 -11.89 15.10
C THR A 6 -32.54 -11.28 16.08
N ALA A 7 -31.42 -11.95 16.38
CA ALA A 7 -30.46 -11.46 17.38
C ALA A 7 -29.27 -10.66 16.81
N ILE A 8 -29.08 -10.62 15.48
CA ILE A 8 -27.88 -10.01 14.87
C ILE A 8 -28.14 -8.58 14.37
N ARG A 9 -29.41 -8.16 14.23
CA ARG A 9 -29.79 -6.83 13.73
C ARG A 9 -30.02 -5.76 14.81
N LEU A 10 -29.42 -5.93 16.00
CA LEU A 10 -29.55 -5.01 17.12
C LEU A 10 -28.18 -4.64 17.74
N ARG A 11 -27.23 -4.26 16.89
CA ARG A 11 -26.00 -3.55 17.28
C ARG A 11 -25.69 -2.38 16.33
N ILE A 12 -26.74 -1.79 15.78
CA ILE A 12 -26.70 -0.40 15.35
C ILE A 12 -26.78 0.44 16.62
N LEU A 13 -26.13 1.61 16.64
CA LEU A 13 -26.55 2.79 17.41
C LEU A 13 -25.89 3.09 18.77
N VAL A 14 -24.57 2.93 18.93
CA VAL A 14 -23.79 3.66 19.97
C VAL A 14 -22.36 3.78 19.43
N VAL A 15 -21.91 4.85 18.76
CA VAL A 15 -21.32 6.11 19.26
C VAL A 15 -21.09 6.93 17.96
N GLY A 16 -21.71 8.06 17.66
CA GLY A 16 -22.06 9.14 18.56
C GLY A 16 -20.90 10.12 18.72
N MET A 17 -20.54 10.83 17.64
CA MET A 17 -20.32 12.28 17.68
C MET A 17 -19.25 12.81 18.66
N LEU A 18 -18.03 13.06 18.17
CA LEU A 18 -17.18 14.10 18.76
C LEU A 18 -16.51 14.94 17.66
N ALA A 19 -17.13 16.09 17.39
CA ALA A 19 -16.50 17.23 16.76
C ALA A 19 -15.82 18.06 17.86
N LEU A 20 -14.55 18.43 17.65
CA LEU A 20 -13.99 19.63 18.30
C LEU A 20 -12.92 20.25 17.41
N SER A 21 -13.24 21.42 16.88
CA SER A 21 -12.39 22.30 16.09
C SER A 21 -11.38 23.02 16.98
N ALA A 22 -10.18 23.28 16.46
CA ALA A 22 -9.37 24.45 16.87
C ALA A 22 -8.50 24.93 15.70
N VAL A 23 -8.96 26.02 15.10
CA VAL A 23 -8.21 26.97 14.27
C VAL A 23 -7.16 27.69 15.14
N THR A 24 -5.97 27.98 14.62
CA THR A 24 -5.28 29.28 14.84
C THR A 24 -4.15 29.43 13.80
N SER A 25 -4.32 30.45 12.97
CA SER A 25 -3.43 30.96 11.94
C SER A 25 -2.21 31.69 12.53
N SER A 26 -1.10 31.72 11.79
CA SER A 26 -0.38 32.94 11.34
C SER A 26 1.11 32.71 11.08
N GLY A 27 1.65 33.35 10.03
CA GLY A 27 2.99 33.94 10.10
C GLY A 27 4.02 33.53 9.04
N LEU A 28 3.86 34.07 7.83
CA LEU A 28 4.87 34.70 6.95
C LEU A 28 6.40 34.48 7.14
N LEU A 29 7.04 34.33 5.97
CA LEU A 29 8.42 34.74 5.56
C LEU A 29 9.57 33.77 5.87
N VAL A 30 10.16 33.19 4.82
CA VAL A 30 11.38 33.73 4.17
C VAL A 30 11.86 32.77 3.08
N ALA A 31 12.03 33.27 1.85
CA ALA A 31 12.80 32.59 0.83
C ALA A 31 14.28 32.97 0.98
N PRO A 32 15.20 32.03 0.75
CA PRO A 32 16.35 32.38 -0.05
C PRO A 32 16.49 31.45 -1.25
N ALA A 33 16.55 32.05 -2.43
CA ALA A 33 17.20 31.45 -3.58
C ALA A 33 18.69 31.38 -3.28
N PHE A 34 19.29 30.18 -3.35
CA PHE A 34 20.73 30.06 -3.56
C PHE A 34 21.01 28.90 -4.51
N SER A 35 21.41 29.28 -5.72
CA SER A 35 22.06 28.40 -6.69
C SER A 35 23.39 27.90 -6.10
N GLY A 36 23.48 26.60 -5.87
CA GLY A 36 24.69 25.94 -5.38
C GLY A 36 24.77 24.53 -5.94
N ARG A 37 25.46 24.40 -7.07
CA ARG A 37 25.74 23.16 -7.79
C ARG A 37 26.60 22.24 -6.91
N SER A 38 26.10 21.05 -6.60
CA SER A 38 26.93 19.91 -6.22
C SER A 38 26.34 18.66 -6.88
N ALA A 39 26.92 18.35 -8.04
CA ALA A 39 26.83 17.03 -8.61
C ALA A 39 27.73 16.10 -7.78
N VAL A 40 27.13 15.32 -6.90
CA VAL A 40 27.71 14.04 -6.51
C VAL A 40 26.68 12.98 -6.88
N ALA A 41 27.08 12.16 -7.83
CA ALA A 41 26.34 11.02 -8.32
C ALA A 41 26.14 10.05 -7.15
N SER A 42 24.96 10.10 -6.55
CA SER A 42 24.44 8.98 -5.80
C SER A 42 23.52 8.24 -6.75
N ALA A 43 23.98 7.09 -7.24
CA ALA A 43 23.10 6.05 -7.76
C ALA A 43 22.27 5.51 -6.59
N ALA A 44 21.40 6.37 -6.05
CA ALA A 44 20.33 5.98 -5.18
C ALA A 44 19.26 5.39 -6.09
N SER A 45 18.80 4.18 -5.77
CA SER A 45 17.47 3.72 -6.18
C SER A 45 16.51 4.88 -5.95
N ALA A 46 16.16 5.58 -7.03
CA ALA A 46 15.16 6.60 -6.98
C ALA A 46 13.87 5.91 -6.55
N PRO A 47 13.09 6.47 -5.62
CA PRO A 47 11.74 5.98 -5.41
C PRO A 47 11.03 6.15 -6.75
N ARG A 48 10.75 5.05 -7.47
CA ARG A 48 10.02 5.11 -8.76
C ARG A 48 8.62 5.71 -8.59
N ALA A 49 8.15 5.83 -7.35
CA ALA A 49 6.95 6.56 -6.96
C ALA A 49 7.09 8.08 -7.13
N SER A 50 8.29 8.65 -7.00
CA SER A 50 8.50 10.11 -7.05
C SER A 50 8.54 10.68 -8.46
N SER A 51 8.87 9.88 -9.49
CA SER A 51 8.91 10.37 -10.89
C SER A 51 7.56 10.30 -11.60
N LEU A 52 6.59 9.56 -11.04
CA LEU A 52 5.18 9.70 -11.40
C LEU A 52 4.56 10.98 -10.80
N MET A 53 5.19 11.67 -9.82
CA MET A 53 4.62 12.85 -9.14
C MET A 53 4.35 14.07 -10.05
N ALA A 54 4.67 14.00 -11.35
CA ALA A 54 4.19 14.94 -12.36
C ALA A 54 3.07 14.29 -13.21
N LEU A 55 2.07 13.69 -12.55
CA LEU A 55 0.90 13.05 -13.17
C LEU A 55 0.26 14.03 -14.17
N SER A 56 0.51 13.77 -15.45
CA SER A 56 0.11 14.60 -16.58
C SER A 56 -1.39 14.43 -16.80
N GLY A 57 -2.19 15.32 -16.24
CA GLY A 57 -3.65 15.31 -16.39
C GLY A 57 -4.41 14.50 -15.33
N GLU A 58 -5.66 14.90 -15.08
CA GLU A 58 -6.53 14.36 -14.04
C GLU A 58 -6.76 12.84 -14.16
N ASP A 59 -6.81 12.33 -15.38
CA ASP A 59 -7.00 10.90 -15.68
C ASP A 59 -5.87 10.03 -15.11
N THR A 60 -4.63 10.53 -15.17
CA THR A 60 -3.47 9.77 -14.66
C THR A 60 -3.48 9.66 -13.14
N LYS A 61 -4.04 10.65 -12.43
CA LYS A 61 -4.30 10.56 -10.99
C LYS A 61 -5.38 9.53 -10.67
N GLY A 62 -6.45 9.50 -11.46
CA GLY A 62 -7.48 8.48 -11.33
C GLY A 62 -6.91 7.06 -11.46
N LEU A 63 -6.11 6.82 -12.49
CA LEU A 63 -5.46 5.52 -12.72
C LEU A 63 -4.43 5.16 -11.63
N TYR A 64 -3.67 6.13 -11.13
CA TYR A 64 -2.79 5.91 -9.98
C TYR A 64 -3.59 5.46 -8.74
N ALA A 65 -4.69 6.14 -8.42
CA ALA A 65 -5.53 5.78 -7.28
C ALA A 65 -6.14 4.37 -7.42
N VAL A 66 -6.53 3.97 -8.64
CA VAL A 66 -6.97 2.61 -8.94
C VAL A 66 -5.83 1.61 -8.68
N GLY A 67 -4.63 1.87 -9.20
CA GLY A 67 -3.46 1.01 -8.98
C GLY A 67 -3.09 0.88 -7.50
N PHE A 68 -3.15 1.99 -6.75
CA PHE A 68 -2.91 1.99 -5.31
C PHE A 68 -3.95 1.14 -4.55
N ASN A 69 -5.22 1.21 -4.95
CA ASN A 69 -6.27 0.38 -4.36
C ASN A 69 -6.06 -1.12 -4.66
N VAL A 70 -5.65 -1.48 -5.89
CA VAL A 70 -5.24 -2.86 -6.22
C VAL A 70 -4.07 -3.30 -5.32
N GLY A 71 -3.08 -2.43 -5.11
CA GLY A 71 -1.98 -2.68 -4.18
C GLY A 71 -2.45 -2.95 -2.73
N ASN A 72 -3.47 -2.23 -2.25
CA ASN A 72 -4.05 -2.48 -0.92
C ASN A 72 -4.71 -3.87 -0.81
N GLN A 73 -5.25 -4.41 -1.90
CA GLN A 73 -5.79 -5.78 -1.91
C GLN A 73 -4.68 -6.82 -1.81
N LEU A 74 -3.47 -6.46 -2.23
CA LEU A 74 -2.25 -7.27 -2.16
C LEU A 74 -1.38 -6.90 -0.95
N ALA A 75 -1.93 -6.21 0.06
CA ALA A 75 -1.17 -5.71 1.21
C ALA A 75 -0.48 -6.82 2.03
N GLU A 76 -0.91 -8.07 1.86
CA GLU A 76 -0.23 -9.24 2.44
C GLU A 76 1.17 -9.48 1.87
N LEU A 77 1.40 -9.03 0.64
CA LEU A 77 2.69 -9.13 -0.05
C LEU A 77 3.64 -7.99 0.30
N SER A 78 3.29 -7.14 1.28
CA SER A 78 4.15 -6.03 1.73
C SER A 78 5.48 -6.47 2.34
N VAL A 79 5.69 -7.78 2.52
CA VAL A 79 6.92 -8.38 3.02
C VAL A 79 7.86 -8.82 1.90
N LEU A 80 7.43 -8.77 0.64
CA LEU A 80 8.30 -8.97 -0.51
C LEU A 80 9.33 -7.85 -0.60
N ASP A 81 10.48 -8.17 -1.18
CA ASP A 81 11.52 -7.21 -1.53
C ASP A 81 11.17 -6.46 -2.83
N GLU A 82 11.98 -5.45 -3.15
CA GLU A 82 11.77 -4.60 -4.33
C GLU A 82 11.79 -5.43 -5.63
N GLU A 83 12.68 -6.43 -5.71
CA GLU A 83 12.78 -7.33 -6.86
C GLU A 83 11.51 -8.18 -7.05
N GLY A 84 10.97 -8.74 -5.96
CA GLY A 84 9.72 -9.50 -6.00
C GLY A 84 8.51 -8.63 -6.37
N VAL A 85 8.46 -7.39 -5.89
CA VAL A 85 7.42 -6.43 -6.28
C VAL A 85 7.57 -6.07 -7.77
N ASP A 86 8.77 -5.80 -8.25
CA ASP A 86 9.03 -5.49 -9.66
C ASP A 86 8.59 -6.64 -10.58
N ALA A 87 8.89 -7.89 -10.21
CA ALA A 87 8.46 -9.06 -10.96
C ALA A 87 6.93 -9.20 -11.02
N LEU A 88 6.23 -8.96 -9.90
CA LEU A 88 4.77 -8.96 -9.84
C LEU A 88 4.16 -7.87 -10.74
N ILE A 89 4.71 -6.67 -10.69
CA ILE A 89 4.25 -5.54 -11.51
C ILE A 89 4.53 -5.80 -12.99
N SER A 90 5.65 -6.43 -13.35
CA SER A 90 5.95 -6.82 -14.73
C SER A 90 4.90 -7.78 -15.28
N GLY A 91 4.57 -8.85 -14.55
CA GLY A 91 3.55 -9.81 -14.98
C GLY A 91 2.14 -9.19 -15.11
N LEU A 92 1.78 -8.28 -14.19
CA LEU A 92 0.53 -7.53 -14.28
C LEU A 92 0.50 -6.64 -15.52
N ARG A 93 1.60 -5.93 -15.80
CA ARG A 93 1.74 -5.09 -16.99
C ARG A 93 1.60 -5.92 -18.26
N ASP A 94 2.34 -7.01 -18.38
CA ASP A 94 2.32 -7.88 -19.56
C ASP A 94 0.90 -8.39 -19.84
N ARG A 95 0.18 -8.81 -18.80
CA ARG A 95 -1.22 -9.24 -18.93
C ARG A 95 -2.14 -8.10 -19.41
N LEU A 96 -1.98 -6.90 -18.89
CA LEU A 96 -2.83 -5.75 -19.22
C LEU A 96 -2.59 -5.21 -20.63
N VAL A 97 -1.37 -5.30 -21.15
CA VAL A 97 -1.02 -4.85 -22.51
C VAL A 97 -1.16 -5.96 -23.55
N GLY A 98 -1.50 -7.18 -23.14
CA GLY A 98 -1.73 -8.32 -24.04
C GLY A 98 -0.46 -9.05 -24.49
N ASN A 99 0.65 -8.88 -23.75
CA ASN A 99 1.86 -9.65 -23.98
C ASN A 99 1.67 -11.10 -23.53
N GLU A 100 2.34 -12.02 -24.21
CA GLU A 100 2.42 -13.41 -23.75
C GLU A 100 3.36 -13.51 -22.53
N PRO A 101 3.09 -14.43 -21.59
CA PRO A 101 3.99 -14.68 -20.48
C PRO A 101 5.38 -15.10 -20.98
N THR A 102 6.42 -14.42 -20.50
CA THR A 102 7.82 -14.79 -20.78
C THR A 102 8.15 -16.20 -20.29
N GLU A 103 7.50 -16.60 -19.19
CA GLU A 103 7.74 -17.86 -18.50
C GLU A 103 6.49 -18.74 -18.49
N SER A 104 6.68 -20.05 -18.38
CA SER A 104 5.60 -21.04 -18.33
C SER A 104 4.71 -20.85 -17.09
N LEU A 105 3.50 -20.33 -17.28
CA LEU A 105 2.53 -20.17 -16.19
C LEU A 105 2.22 -21.49 -15.46
N PRO A 106 2.00 -22.63 -16.14
CA PRO A 106 1.74 -23.90 -15.45
C PRO A 106 2.87 -24.33 -14.49
N GLU A 107 4.11 -23.95 -14.80
CA GLU A 107 5.26 -24.28 -13.95
C GLU A 107 5.43 -23.30 -12.78
N TYR A 108 5.28 -22.00 -13.05
CA TYR A 108 5.65 -20.96 -12.09
C TYR A 108 4.50 -20.44 -11.25
N VAL A 109 3.24 -20.59 -11.68
CA VAL A 109 2.07 -20.20 -10.85
C VAL A 109 2.05 -20.96 -9.51
N PRO A 110 2.26 -22.29 -9.45
CA PRO A 110 2.33 -23.00 -8.17
C PRO A 110 3.49 -22.51 -7.27
N LYS A 111 4.64 -22.16 -7.87
CA LYS A 111 5.80 -21.64 -7.13
C LYS A 111 5.52 -20.24 -6.56
N GLY A 112 4.91 -19.37 -7.36
CA GLY A 112 4.46 -18.04 -6.92
C GLY A 112 3.42 -18.12 -5.81
N ALA A 113 2.48 -19.07 -5.88
CA ALA A 113 1.49 -19.28 -4.82
C ALA A 113 2.14 -19.66 -3.48
N ALA A 114 3.21 -20.47 -3.49
CA ALA A 114 3.95 -20.81 -2.27
C ALA A 114 4.65 -19.58 -1.66
N ILE A 115 5.19 -18.69 -2.49
CA ILE A 115 5.79 -17.41 -2.03
C ILE A 115 4.73 -16.52 -1.38
N VAL A 116 3.55 -16.40 -2.01
CA VAL A 116 2.42 -15.63 -1.46
C VAL A 116 1.98 -16.19 -0.10
N GLN A 117 1.85 -17.52 0.02
CA GLN A 117 1.51 -18.16 1.30
C GLN A 117 2.57 -17.90 2.38
N ALA A 118 3.86 -17.97 2.04
CA ALA A 118 4.94 -17.64 2.97
C ALA A 118 4.90 -16.17 3.39
N ALA A 119 4.61 -15.25 2.46
CA ALA A 119 4.46 -13.83 2.74
C ALA A 119 3.29 -13.56 3.72
N GLN A 120 2.16 -14.24 3.52
CA GLN A 120 1.00 -14.18 4.42
C GLN A 120 1.38 -14.61 5.85
N ALA A 121 2.09 -15.73 5.99
CA ALA A 121 2.55 -16.23 7.28
C ALA A 121 3.49 -15.23 7.98
N ALA A 122 4.51 -14.74 7.26
CA ALA A 122 5.46 -13.76 7.81
C ALA A 122 4.78 -12.44 8.23
N ARG A 123 3.73 -12.02 7.52
CA ARG A 123 2.96 -10.83 7.90
C ARG A 123 2.10 -11.08 9.15
N ALA A 124 1.50 -12.26 9.26
CA ALA A 124 0.74 -12.64 10.44
C ALA A 124 1.62 -12.64 11.71
N GLU A 125 2.85 -13.15 11.60
CA GLU A 125 3.85 -13.11 12.68
C GLU A 125 4.20 -11.67 13.08
N LYS A 126 4.52 -10.80 12.11
CA LYS A 126 4.81 -9.37 12.37
C LYS A 126 3.63 -8.64 13.04
N LEU A 127 2.39 -8.95 12.65
CA LEU A 127 1.20 -8.38 13.28
C LEU A 127 1.00 -8.89 14.71
N ALA A 128 1.28 -10.17 14.97
CA ALA A 128 1.22 -10.73 16.31
C ALA A 128 2.26 -10.07 17.24
N GLU A 129 3.49 -9.87 16.76
CA GLU A 129 4.54 -9.16 17.49
C GLU A 129 4.15 -7.70 17.78
N ALA A 130 3.65 -6.98 16.77
CA ALA A 130 3.19 -5.61 16.93
C ALA A 130 2.02 -5.51 17.93
N GLY A 131 1.08 -6.45 17.89
CA GLY A 131 -0.03 -6.54 18.85
C GLY A 131 0.46 -6.78 20.28
N GLY A 132 1.42 -7.69 20.47
CA GLY A 132 2.04 -7.95 21.77
C GLY A 132 2.80 -6.75 22.33
N ALA A 133 3.50 -6.00 21.46
CA ALA A 133 4.19 -4.77 21.85
C ALA A 133 3.19 -3.66 22.23
N ALA A 134 2.10 -3.49 21.46
CA ALA A 134 1.07 -2.50 21.74
C ALA A 134 0.34 -2.78 23.07
N LEU A 135 0.05 -4.06 23.38
CA LEU A 135 -0.56 -4.46 24.65
C LEU A 135 0.36 -4.18 25.84
N LYS A 136 1.67 -4.44 25.71
CA LYS A 136 2.65 -4.12 26.75
C LYS A 136 2.83 -2.61 26.97
N ALA A 137 2.66 -1.80 25.93
CA ALA A 137 2.76 -0.34 26.04
C ALA A 137 1.51 0.32 26.64
N ALA A 138 0.37 -0.40 26.67
CA ALA A 138 -0.92 0.11 27.14
C ALA A 138 -1.30 -0.32 28.56
N GLY A 139 -0.50 -1.17 29.21
CA GLY A 139 -0.68 -1.64 30.59
C GLY A 139 0.43 -1.15 31.50
#